data_AF-A0A1V3IZ22-F1
#
_entry.id   AF-A0A1V3IZ22-F1
#
_cell.length_a   1.000
_cell.length_b   1.000
_cell.length_c   1.000
_cell.angle_alpha   90.00
_cell.angle_beta   90.00
_cell.angle_gamma   90.00
#
_symmetry.space_group_name_H-M   'P 1'
#
loop_
_entity.id
_entity.type
_entity.pdbx_description
1 polymer ?
#
loop_
_entity_poly.entity_id
_entity_poly.type
_entity_poly.pdbx_seq_one_letter_code
_entity_poly.pdbx_strand_id
1 'polypeptide(L)'
;MLSNKEVEALKSGAYGMTRSGRKALFAEKAHDGSYTWLLFSKTNPNKPDYFMEDYNTFSTYYNDAHPEDDNDIIGLWEDKLIPFNVKYALEGKPILLRNGLKGYILKQIDDTLIGYFDHSSPCSWELDGSHSRAADTQFDIIGMWKEPEPVKPNADDLPKPIREF
;
A
#
# COMPACT_ATOMS: atom_id res chain seq x y z
N MET A 1 -1.23 9.52 -7.74
CA MET A 1 -0.41 9.54 -8.97
C MET A 1 1.05 9.49 -8.55
N LEU A 2 1.86 8.61 -9.13
CA LEU A 2 3.27 8.49 -8.78
C LEU A 2 4.04 9.74 -9.22
N SER A 3 5.01 10.16 -8.40
CA SER A 3 5.95 11.20 -8.78
C SER A 3 6.94 10.67 -9.82
N ASN A 4 7.51 11.57 -10.63
CA ASN A 4 8.58 11.22 -11.59
C ASN A 4 9.75 10.49 -10.90
N LYS A 5 10.07 10.87 -9.65
CA LYS A 5 11.12 10.23 -8.87
C LYS A 5 10.81 8.77 -8.56
N GLU A 6 9.56 8.46 -8.21
CA GLU A 6 9.12 7.08 -7.95
C GLU A 6 9.09 6.25 -9.23
N VAL A 7 8.63 6.83 -10.35
CA VAL A 7 8.66 6.16 -11.65
C VAL A 7 10.08 5.78 -12.05
N GLU A 8 11.05 6.69 -11.91
CA GLU A 8 12.45 6.41 -12.22
C GLU A 8 13.08 5.41 -11.25
N ALA A 9 12.69 5.43 -9.97
CA ALA A 9 13.12 4.41 -9.01
C ALA A 9 12.61 3.01 -9.39
N LEU A 10 11.34 2.88 -9.79
CA LEU A 10 10.74 1.61 -10.25
C LEU A 10 11.47 1.07 -11.48
N LYS A 11 11.71 1.92 -12.48
CA LYS A 11 12.48 1.54 -13.68
C LYS A 11 13.93 1.17 -13.37
N SER A 12 14.50 1.69 -12.29
CA SER A 12 15.86 1.37 -11.82
C SER A 12 15.92 0.09 -10.96
N GLY A 13 14.80 -0.65 -10.85
CA GLY A 13 14.73 -1.92 -10.12
C GLY A 13 14.21 -1.82 -8.69
N ALA A 14 13.68 -0.65 -8.28
CA ALA A 14 12.91 -0.59 -7.03
C ALA A 14 11.61 -1.40 -7.19
N TYR A 15 11.16 -1.98 -6.09
CA TYR A 15 9.87 -2.64 -6.05
C TYR A 15 8.74 -1.61 -5.93
N GLY A 16 7.58 -1.91 -6.51
CA GLY A 16 6.34 -1.14 -6.43
C GLY A 16 5.27 -1.87 -5.64
N MET A 17 4.28 -1.13 -5.15
CA MET A 17 3.11 -1.68 -4.47
C MET A 17 1.88 -1.48 -5.35
N THR A 18 1.14 -2.56 -5.59
CA THR A 18 -0.17 -2.47 -6.25
C THR A 18 -1.23 -1.96 -5.29
N ARG A 19 -2.36 -1.48 -5.81
CA ARG A 19 -3.51 -1.07 -5.02
C ARG A 19 -4.05 -2.17 -4.11
N SER A 20 -3.99 -3.44 -4.54
CA SER A 20 -4.34 -4.60 -3.72
C SER A 20 -3.25 -5.02 -2.72
N GLY A 21 -2.18 -4.23 -2.55
CA GLY A 21 -1.10 -4.49 -1.62
C GLY A 21 -0.07 -5.54 -2.08
N ARG A 22 0.07 -5.79 -3.39
CA ARG A 22 1.07 -6.74 -3.89
C ARG A 22 2.39 -6.05 -4.16
N LYS A 23 3.49 -6.77 -3.92
CA LYS A 23 4.81 -6.37 -4.42
C LYS A 23 4.86 -6.59 -5.92
N ALA A 24 5.41 -5.61 -6.62
CA ALA A 24 5.60 -5.60 -8.06
C ALA A 24 7.06 -5.23 -8.36
N LEU A 25 7.63 -5.79 -9.42
CA LEU A 25 8.94 -5.39 -9.94
C LEU A 25 8.80 -5.06 -11.42
N PHE A 26 9.36 -3.93 -11.82
CA PHE A 26 9.45 -3.59 -13.24
C PHE A 26 10.35 -4.60 -13.95
N ALA A 27 9.84 -5.26 -14.98
CA ALA A 27 10.60 -6.24 -15.75
C ALA A 27 11.19 -5.60 -17.01
N GLU A 28 10.33 -5.11 -17.89
CA GLU A 28 10.76 -4.50 -19.15
C GLU A 28 9.70 -3.56 -19.75
N LYS A 29 10.13 -2.81 -20.76
CA LYS A 29 9.25 -1.98 -21.60
C LYS A 29 9.11 -2.66 -22.96
N ALA A 30 7.89 -2.95 -23.36
CA ALA A 30 7.61 -3.54 -24.66
C ALA A 30 7.80 -2.52 -25.80
N HIS A 31 7.86 -3.04 -27.04
CA HIS A 31 8.08 -2.24 -28.24
C HIS A 31 6.97 -1.23 -28.54
N ASP A 32 5.73 -1.51 -28.11
CA ASP A 32 4.57 -0.65 -28.29
C ASP A 32 4.47 0.47 -27.22
N GLY A 33 5.41 0.49 -26.27
CA GLY A 33 5.44 1.44 -25.18
C GLY A 33 4.81 0.94 -23.88
N SER A 34 4.23 -0.27 -23.87
CA SER A 34 3.68 -0.91 -22.68
C SER A 34 4.76 -1.33 -21.68
N TYR A 35 4.37 -1.62 -20.43
CA TYR A 35 5.27 -2.08 -19.39
C TYR A 35 4.87 -3.46 -18.90
N THR A 36 5.88 -4.31 -18.68
CA THR A 36 5.72 -5.63 -18.08
C THR A 36 6.16 -5.57 -16.63
N TRP A 37 5.33 -6.13 -15.75
CA TRP A 37 5.58 -6.18 -14.31
C TRP A 37 5.58 -7.62 -13.82
N LEU A 38 6.56 -7.97 -12.98
CA LEU A 38 6.52 -9.20 -12.20
C LEU A 38 5.78 -8.94 -10.90
N LEU A 39 4.63 -9.59 -10.71
CA LEU A 39 3.91 -9.56 -9.45
C LEU A 39 4.35 -10.71 -8.55
N PHE A 40 4.45 -10.41 -7.25
CA PHE A 40 4.74 -11.38 -6.22
C PHE A 40 3.44 -11.88 -5.58
N SER A 41 3.53 -13.01 -4.89
CA SER A 41 2.41 -13.62 -4.21
C SER A 41 1.86 -12.69 -3.13
N LYS A 42 0.52 -12.63 -3.02
CA LYS A 42 -0.19 -11.89 -1.96
C LYS A 42 0.16 -12.38 -0.55
N THR A 43 0.51 -13.65 -0.40
CA THR A 43 0.78 -14.30 0.90
C THR A 43 2.27 -14.45 1.19
N ASN A 44 3.12 -14.40 0.17
CA ASN A 44 4.56 -14.41 0.32
C ASN A 44 5.19 -13.39 -0.66
N PRO A 45 5.52 -12.17 -0.20
CA PRO A 45 6.05 -11.11 -1.05
C PRO A 45 7.46 -11.40 -1.59
N ASN A 46 8.09 -12.51 -1.20
CA ASN A 46 9.37 -12.96 -1.74
C ASN A 46 9.21 -14.07 -2.80
N LYS A 47 8.00 -14.58 -3.01
CA LYS A 47 7.69 -15.58 -4.03
C LYS A 47 7.11 -14.89 -5.27
N PRO A 48 7.79 -14.95 -6.44
CA PRO A 48 7.21 -14.53 -7.70
C PRO A 48 5.92 -15.31 -8.00
N ASP A 49 4.92 -14.64 -8.57
CA ASP A 49 3.62 -15.24 -8.88
C ASP A 49 3.38 -15.28 -10.40
N TYR A 50 3.15 -14.13 -11.04
CA TYR A 50 2.96 -14.05 -12.49
C TYR A 50 3.41 -12.71 -13.09
N PHE A 51 3.60 -12.69 -14.41
CA PHE A 51 3.87 -11.49 -15.19
C PHE A 51 2.58 -10.83 -15.64
N MET A 52 2.49 -9.53 -15.40
CA MET A 52 1.45 -8.67 -15.92
C MET A 52 2.02 -7.93 -17.13
N GLU A 53 1.62 -8.40 -18.31
CA GLU A 53 2.06 -7.89 -19.62
C GLU A 53 1.14 -6.77 -20.10
N ASP A 54 1.66 -5.91 -20.98
CA ASP A 54 0.91 -4.83 -21.64
C ASP A 54 0.21 -3.83 -20.71
N TYR A 55 0.78 -3.62 -19.52
CA TYR A 55 0.11 -2.88 -18.45
C TYR A 55 0.72 -1.50 -18.22
N ASN A 56 -0.02 -0.47 -18.61
CA ASN A 56 0.50 0.89 -18.76
C ASN A 56 0.29 1.84 -17.57
N THR A 57 -0.12 1.37 -16.39
CA THR A 57 -0.62 2.26 -15.34
C THR A 57 0.43 2.60 -14.26
N PHE A 58 1.26 3.59 -14.59
CA PHE A 58 1.81 4.49 -13.55
C PHE A 58 0.75 5.53 -13.09
N SER A 59 -0.39 5.58 -13.81
CA SER A 59 -1.54 6.44 -13.52
C SER A 59 -2.79 5.98 -14.28
N THR A 60 -3.78 5.45 -13.59
CA THR A 60 -5.16 5.33 -14.08
C THR A 60 -6.05 6.08 -13.12
N TYR A 61 -6.10 7.40 -13.31
CA TYR A 61 -7.05 8.28 -12.62
C TYR A 61 -7.94 9.05 -13.61
N TYR A 62 -7.71 8.95 -14.93
CA TYR A 62 -8.31 9.89 -15.90
C TYR A 62 -8.89 9.29 -17.18
N ASN A 63 -9.10 7.98 -17.25
CA ASN A 63 -9.93 7.41 -18.31
C ASN A 63 -11.19 6.81 -17.68
N ASP A 64 -12.34 7.48 -17.87
CA ASP A 64 -13.69 7.02 -17.50
C ASP A 64 -14.04 5.61 -18.03
N ALA A 65 -13.19 5.04 -18.87
CA ALA A 65 -13.33 3.71 -19.43
C ALA A 65 -12.68 2.59 -18.58
N HIS A 66 -11.82 2.88 -17.61
CA HIS A 66 -11.14 1.85 -16.78
C HIS A 66 -11.27 2.21 -15.30
N PRO A 67 -12.18 1.56 -14.54
CA PRO A 67 -12.24 1.72 -13.09
C PRO A 67 -10.88 1.34 -12.48
N GLU A 68 -10.54 1.96 -11.35
CA GLU A 68 -9.31 1.69 -10.60
C GLU A 68 -9.07 0.17 -10.47
N ASP A 69 -7.94 -0.31 -10.99
CA ASP A 69 -7.62 -1.74 -11.03
C ASP A 69 -6.78 -2.12 -9.80
N ASP A 70 -7.06 -3.29 -9.25
CA ASP A 70 -6.34 -3.86 -8.10
C ASP A 70 -4.81 -3.94 -8.33
N ASN A 71 -4.38 -4.00 -9.59
CA ASN A 71 -2.98 -4.11 -9.98
C ASN A 71 -2.31 -2.76 -10.28
N ASP A 72 -3.05 -1.64 -10.19
CA ASP A 72 -2.47 -0.30 -10.38
C ASP A 72 -1.29 -0.09 -9.44
N ILE A 73 -0.15 0.37 -9.97
CA ILE A 73 1.03 0.66 -9.14
C ILE A 73 0.84 2.03 -8.49
N ILE A 74 0.64 2.05 -7.18
CA ILE A 74 0.28 3.26 -6.42
C ILE A 74 1.43 3.84 -5.61
N GLY A 75 2.56 3.14 -5.49
CA GLY A 75 3.72 3.58 -4.72
C GLY A 75 4.94 2.70 -4.89
N LEU A 76 6.06 3.10 -4.29
CA LEU A 76 7.19 2.20 -4.05
C LEU A 76 6.83 1.18 -2.97
N TRP A 77 7.22 -0.07 -3.20
CA TRP A 77 7.29 -1.08 -2.17
C TRP A 77 8.49 -0.75 -1.29
N GLU A 78 8.23 -0.03 -0.22
CA GLU A 78 9.22 0.12 0.82
C GLU A 78 9.24 -1.17 1.64
N ASP A 79 10.42 -1.64 2.07
CA ASP A 79 10.59 -2.74 3.04
C ASP A 79 9.99 -2.44 4.43
N LYS A 80 9.05 -1.49 4.51
CA LYS A 80 8.44 -0.90 5.70
C LYS A 80 7.15 -1.59 6.12
N LEU A 81 6.90 -2.84 5.70
CA LEU A 81 6.02 -3.68 6.50
C LEU A 81 6.78 -4.01 7.78
N ILE A 82 6.68 -3.11 8.77
CA ILE A 82 7.02 -3.44 10.14
C ILE A 82 6.13 -4.64 10.47
N PRO A 83 6.69 -5.84 10.74
CA PRO A 83 5.89 -7.02 10.96
C PRO A 83 4.85 -6.78 12.05
N PHE A 84 3.66 -7.35 11.87
CA PHE A 84 2.60 -7.23 12.86
C PHE A 84 3.10 -7.71 14.22
N ASN A 85 2.85 -6.89 15.25
CA ASN A 85 3.26 -7.17 16.61
C ASN A 85 2.10 -6.87 17.56
N VAL A 86 1.51 -7.93 18.11
CA VAL A 86 0.34 -7.86 18.99
C VAL A 86 0.59 -6.97 20.20
N LYS A 87 1.78 -7.07 20.83
CA LYS A 87 2.14 -6.25 21.99
C LYS A 87 2.11 -4.76 21.65
N TYR A 88 2.73 -4.37 20.54
CA TYR A 88 2.75 -2.98 20.11
C TYR A 88 1.35 -2.48 19.72
N ALA A 89 0.55 -3.32 19.08
CA ALA A 89 -0.82 -2.96 18.73
C ALA A 89 -1.68 -2.71 19.98
N LEU A 90 -1.54 -3.55 21.02
CA LEU A 90 -2.21 -3.38 22.32
C LEU A 90 -1.71 -2.18 23.12
N GLU A 91 -0.47 -1.74 22.89
CA GLU A 91 0.06 -0.46 23.41
C GLU A 91 -0.53 0.77 22.66
N GLY A 92 -1.44 0.56 21.71
CA GLY A 92 -2.09 1.61 20.94
C GLY A 92 -1.34 2.04 19.69
N LYS A 93 -0.28 1.32 19.29
CA LYS A 93 0.39 1.61 18.01
C LYS A 93 -0.52 1.20 16.85
N PRO A 94 -0.62 2.02 15.80
CA PRO A 94 -1.52 1.75 14.69
C PRO A 94 -1.06 0.54 13.87
N ILE A 95 -2.03 -0.16 13.31
CA ILE A 95 -1.86 -1.31 12.42
C ILE A 95 -2.17 -0.91 10.97
N LEU A 96 -1.53 -1.61 10.03
CA LEU A 96 -1.77 -1.47 8.60
C LEU A 96 -2.62 -2.64 8.12
N LEU A 97 -3.78 -2.32 7.56
CA LEU A 97 -4.66 -3.30 6.93
C LEU A 97 -4.27 -3.54 5.47
N ARG A 98 -4.66 -4.70 4.94
CA ARG A 98 -4.35 -5.11 3.56
C ARG A 98 -4.88 -4.15 2.51
N ASN A 99 -6.02 -3.50 2.75
CA ASN A 99 -6.58 -2.45 1.89
C ASN A 99 -5.87 -1.09 2.03
N GLY A 100 -4.75 -1.00 2.76
CA GLY A 100 -4.00 0.22 2.97
C GLY A 100 -4.56 1.15 4.04
N LEU A 101 -5.63 0.77 4.73
CA LEU A 101 -6.19 1.58 5.82
C LEU A 101 -5.41 1.43 7.12
N LYS A 102 -5.47 2.49 7.92
CA LYS A 102 -4.96 2.55 9.28
C LYS A 102 -6.00 2.04 10.27
N GLY A 103 -5.62 1.12 11.15
CA GLY A 103 -6.46 0.60 12.22
C GLY A 103 -5.81 0.70 13.60
N TYR A 104 -6.57 0.35 14.63
CA TYR A 104 -6.14 0.34 16.03
C TYR A 104 -6.75 -0.86 16.76
N ILE A 105 -5.95 -1.50 17.62
CA ILE A 105 -6.42 -2.54 18.54
C ILE A 105 -6.73 -1.89 19.88
N LEU A 106 -7.91 -2.19 20.43
CA LEU A 106 -8.37 -1.69 21.73
C LEU A 106 -8.04 -2.66 22.85
N LYS A 107 -8.26 -3.95 22.63
CA LYS A 107 -8.04 -5.00 23.63
C LYS A 107 -7.98 -6.38 22.99
N GLN A 108 -7.51 -7.35 23.78
CA GLN A 108 -7.59 -8.76 23.49
C GLN A 108 -8.62 -9.42 24.42
N ILE A 109 -9.45 -10.32 23.86
CA ILE A 109 -10.32 -11.23 24.61
C ILE A 109 -9.99 -12.63 24.11
N ASP A 110 -9.47 -13.49 25.00
CA ASP A 110 -8.92 -14.80 24.64
C ASP A 110 -7.93 -14.67 23.46
N ASP A 111 -8.12 -15.40 22.37
CA ASP A 111 -7.28 -15.36 21.17
C ASP A 111 -7.80 -14.37 20.11
N THR A 112 -8.72 -13.47 20.48
CA THR A 112 -9.32 -12.49 19.57
C THR A 112 -8.92 -11.06 19.94
N LEU A 113 -8.40 -10.34 18.96
CA LEU A 113 -8.11 -8.91 19.02
C LEU A 113 -9.34 -8.12 18.60
N ILE A 114 -9.73 -7.12 19.40
CA ILE A 114 -10.87 -6.24 19.12
C ILE A 114 -10.35 -4.83 18.89
N GLY A 115 -10.81 -4.17 17.82
CA GLY A 115 -10.35 -2.85 17.45
C GLY A 115 -11.29 -2.15 16.47
N TYR A 116 -10.75 -1.18 15.72
CA TYR A 116 -11.48 -0.43 14.72
C TYR A 116 -10.53 0.09 13.64
N PHE A 117 -11.07 0.46 12.48
CA PHE A 117 -10.38 1.20 11.44
C PHE A 117 -11.31 2.31 10.91
N ASP A 118 -10.73 3.40 10.42
CA ASP A 118 -11.47 4.53 9.82
C ASP A 118 -12.60 5.13 10.70
N HIS A 119 -12.46 5.08 12.03
CA HIS A 119 -13.46 5.53 13.00
C HIS A 119 -14.85 4.87 12.87
N SER A 120 -14.99 3.83 12.05
CA SER A 120 -16.27 3.23 11.70
C SER A 120 -16.27 1.74 12.00
N SER A 121 -17.18 1.36 12.90
CA SER A 121 -17.50 0.00 13.34
C SER A 121 -16.37 -0.80 14.02
N PRO A 122 -16.67 -1.49 15.14
CA PRO A 122 -15.72 -2.41 15.75
C PRO A 122 -15.45 -3.60 14.81
N CYS A 123 -14.20 -4.03 14.79
CA CYS A 123 -13.70 -5.15 14.01
C CYS A 123 -12.90 -6.10 14.91
N SER A 124 -12.78 -7.34 14.49
CA SER A 124 -12.06 -8.38 15.22
C SER A 124 -11.06 -9.09 14.31
N TRP A 125 -9.92 -9.46 14.89
CA TRP A 125 -8.88 -10.23 14.24
C TRP A 125 -8.40 -11.35 15.15
N GLU A 126 -7.84 -12.40 14.58
CA GLU A 126 -7.09 -13.41 15.30
C GLU A 126 -5.70 -12.86 15.70
N LEU A 127 -4.98 -13.58 16.57
CA LEU A 127 -3.63 -13.18 17.02
C LEU A 127 -2.59 -13.10 15.90
N ASP A 128 -2.83 -13.74 14.76
CA ASP A 128 -1.98 -13.64 13.56
C ASP A 128 -2.32 -12.45 12.66
N GLY A 129 -3.38 -11.70 13.00
CA GLY A 129 -3.85 -10.55 12.24
C GLY A 129 -4.89 -10.88 11.17
N SER A 130 -5.31 -12.14 11.03
CA SER A 130 -6.39 -12.49 10.09
C SER A 130 -7.75 -11.99 10.57
N HIS A 131 -8.53 -11.38 9.67
CA HIS A 131 -9.91 -11.00 9.99
C HIS A 131 -10.86 -12.20 9.84
N SER A 132 -10.60 -13.09 8.89
CA SER A 132 -11.43 -14.28 8.62
C SER A 132 -10.57 -15.52 8.55
N ARG A 133 -11.01 -16.58 9.22
CA ARG A 133 -10.35 -17.89 9.17
C ARG A 133 -10.57 -18.63 7.83
N ALA A 134 -11.55 -18.20 7.03
CA ALA A 134 -11.93 -18.89 5.81
C ALA A 134 -11.11 -18.46 4.59
N ALA A 135 -10.60 -17.22 4.59
CA ALA A 135 -9.82 -16.66 3.49
C ALA A 135 -9.17 -15.34 3.92
N ASP A 136 -8.05 -15.01 3.28
CA ASP A 136 -7.47 -13.67 3.32
C ASP A 136 -8.52 -12.64 2.89
N THR A 137 -8.59 -11.54 3.64
CA THR A 137 -9.52 -10.44 3.38
C THR A 137 -8.77 -9.13 3.23
N GLN A 138 -9.44 -8.15 2.62
CA GLN A 138 -8.94 -6.78 2.53
C GLN A 138 -8.74 -6.11 3.91
N PHE A 139 -9.27 -6.71 4.98
CA PHE A 139 -9.18 -6.20 6.35
C PHE A 139 -8.15 -6.93 7.20
N ASP A 140 -7.39 -7.88 6.65
CA ASP A 140 -6.31 -8.53 7.41
C ASP A 140 -5.24 -7.51 7.79
N ILE A 141 -4.62 -7.71 8.95
CA ILE A 141 -3.47 -6.94 9.40
C ILE A 141 -2.22 -7.49 8.71
N ILE A 142 -1.57 -6.66 7.91
CA ILE A 142 -0.35 -7.05 7.18
C ILE A 142 0.92 -6.45 7.78
N GLY A 143 0.78 -5.58 8.79
CA GLY A 143 1.91 -4.98 9.49
C GLY A 143 1.51 -3.91 10.51
N MET A 144 2.50 -3.27 11.12
CA MET A 144 2.32 -2.05 11.89
C MET A 144 2.32 -0.84 10.95
N TRP A 145 1.44 0.12 11.21
CA TRP A 145 1.39 1.36 10.44
C TRP A 145 2.60 2.24 10.76
N LYS A 146 3.27 2.71 9.71
CA LYS A 146 4.29 3.74 9.81
C LYS A 146 3.70 5.05 9.33
N GLU A 147 3.85 6.12 10.11
CA GLU A 147 3.41 7.44 9.65
C GLU A 147 4.17 7.83 8.39
N PRO A 148 3.46 8.37 7.37
CA PRO A 148 4.11 8.89 6.18
C PRO A 148 5.08 10.00 6.60
N GLU A 149 6.21 10.10 5.90
CA GLU A 149 7.10 11.24 6.15
C GLU A 149 6.35 12.53 5.84
N PRO A 150 6.40 13.53 6.73
CA PRO A 150 5.72 14.80 6.47
C PRO A 150 6.27 15.37 5.17
N VAL A 151 5.37 15.64 4.22
CA VAL A 151 5.71 16.38 3.01
C VAL A 151 6.18 17.75 3.47
N LYS A 152 7.48 18.00 3.40
CA LYS A 152 8.01 19.36 3.60
C LYS A 152 7.42 20.18 2.46
N PRO A 153 6.66 21.25 2.75
CA PRO A 153 6.17 22.12 1.68
C PRO A 153 7.40 22.61 0.91
N ASN A 154 7.43 22.35 -0.40
CA ASN A 154 8.49 22.87 -1.22
C ASN A 154 8.34 24.39 -1.24
N ALA A 155 9.43 25.14 -1.11
CA ALA A 155 9.37 26.60 -1.12
C ALA A 155 8.79 27.14 -2.44
N ASP A 156 8.85 26.34 -3.51
CA ASP A 156 8.25 26.63 -4.82
C ASP A 156 6.71 26.52 -4.86
N ASP A 157 6.09 25.77 -3.93
CA ASP A 157 4.63 25.61 -3.83
C ASP A 157 3.98 26.72 -2.98
N LEU A 158 4.78 27.55 -2.32
CA LEU A 158 4.28 28.69 -1.58
C LEU A 158 3.86 29.79 -2.57
N PRO A 159 2.68 30.43 -2.36
CA PRO A 159 2.31 31.58 -3.16
C PRO A 159 3.40 32.63 -3.06
N LYS A 160 3.85 33.12 -4.23
CA LYS A 160 4.86 34.17 -4.29
C LYS A 160 4.39 35.36 -3.45
N PRO A 161 5.29 36.02 -2.69
CA PRO A 161 4.92 37.20 -1.93
C PRO A 161 4.25 38.22 -2.84
N ILE A 162 3.07 38.70 -2.42
CA ILE A 162 2.38 39.78 -3.12
C ILE A 162 3.26 41.02 -2.96
N ARG A 163 3.83 41.50 -4.07
CA ARG A 163 4.49 42.80 -4.13
C ARG A 163 3.43 43.79 -4.55
N GLU A 164 2.74 44.40 -3.59
CA GLU A 164 1.97 45.62 -3.88
C GLU A 164 2.97 46.76 -4.12
N PHE A 165 2.72 47.54 -5.17
CA PHE A 165 3.59 48.60 -5.70
C PHE A 165 3.52 49.88 -4.88
#